data_AF-A0A7S3GTN1-F1
#
_entry.id   AF-A0A7S3GTN1-F1
#
_cell.length_a   1.000
_cell.length_b   1.000
_cell.length_c   1.000
_cell.angle_alpha   90.00
_cell.angle_beta   90.00
_cell.angle_gamma   90.00
#
_symmetry.space_group_name_H-M   'P 1'
#
loop_
_entity.id
_entity.type
_entity.pdbx_description
1 polymer ?
#
loop_
_entity_poly.entity_id
_entity_poly.type
_entity_poly.pdbx_seq_one_letter_code
_entity_poly.pdbx_strand_id
1 'polypeptide(L)'
;HTSNILDYMENKNNLNSSTTSTGQDSANPASTDSGKSHYGLKGDTIGTKDAFLVYYKKMTINKQFLFDATVVPHASVLLFSNSELVFTHKTSRVCVSGWIEMHITELHCILFRRLQREIEDLLRVKVEDSSVDISTRQRNLTYIVSMLVN
;
A
#
# COMPACT_ATOMS: atom_id res chain seq x y z
N HIS A 1 32.84 -13.22 -34.87
CA HIS A 1 32.04 -12.17 -35.53
C HIS A 1 31.20 -11.47 -34.47
N THR A 2 31.64 -10.27 -34.10
CA THR A 2 30.98 -9.35 -33.17
C THR A 2 30.29 -8.27 -34.01
N SER A 3 28.98 -8.11 -33.84
CA SER A 3 28.25 -6.97 -34.42
C SER A 3 27.52 -6.24 -33.30
N ASN A 4 27.98 -5.01 -33.08
CA ASN A 4 27.45 -3.99 -32.20
C ASN A 4 26.01 -3.59 -32.59
N ILE A 5 25.14 -3.40 -31.60
CA ILE A 5 23.90 -2.61 -31.73
C ILE A 5 23.94 -1.56 -30.61
N LEU A 6 24.86 -0.61 -30.80
CA LEU A 6 24.99 0.65 -30.09
C LEU A 6 24.15 1.75 -30.78
N ASP A 7 23.10 1.37 -31.51
CA ASP A 7 22.41 2.21 -32.51
C ASP A 7 20.97 2.62 -32.12
N TYR A 8 20.61 2.59 -30.82
CA TYR A 8 19.25 2.97 -30.39
C TYR A 8 19.19 4.21 -29.48
N MET A 9 20.20 5.07 -29.51
CA MET A 9 20.26 6.33 -28.78
C MET A 9 20.68 7.51 -29.66
N GLU A 10 20.08 7.68 -30.85
CA GLU A 10 20.32 8.89 -31.65
C GLU A 10 19.24 9.18 -32.70
N ASN A 11 17.99 9.45 -32.31
CA ASN A 11 17.11 10.32 -33.11
C ASN A 11 15.81 10.68 -32.40
N LYS A 12 15.76 11.85 -31.76
CA LYS A 12 14.55 12.69 -31.64
C LYS A 12 14.90 14.03 -30.96
N ASN A 13 15.79 14.79 -31.60
CA ASN A 13 15.99 16.21 -31.35
C ASN A 13 16.13 16.91 -32.70
N ASN A 14 14.99 17.38 -33.24
CA ASN A 14 14.84 18.60 -34.06
C ASN A 14 13.63 18.51 -34.98
N LEU A 15 12.55 19.18 -34.60
CA LEU A 15 11.82 20.01 -35.55
C LEU A 15 11.25 21.24 -34.83
N ASN A 16 11.97 22.34 -35.03
CA ASN A 16 11.63 23.73 -34.75
C ASN A 16 10.22 24.08 -35.28
N SER A 17 9.32 24.59 -34.42
CA SER A 17 9.01 26.02 -34.18
C SER A 17 8.21 26.72 -35.29
N SER A 18 7.06 27.27 -34.92
CA SER A 18 6.40 28.41 -35.57
C SER A 18 5.40 29.05 -34.58
N THR A 19 5.59 30.34 -34.41
CA THR A 19 4.94 31.35 -33.56
C THR A 19 3.50 31.70 -33.95
N THR A 20 2.65 32.09 -32.96
CA THR A 20 1.93 33.39 -32.95
C THR A 20 1.20 33.65 -31.64
N SER A 21 1.33 34.88 -31.15
CA SER A 21 0.72 35.49 -29.95
C SER A 21 -0.60 36.21 -30.26
N THR A 22 -1.54 36.23 -29.29
CA THR A 22 -2.61 37.21 -28.98
C THR A 22 -3.49 36.52 -27.91
N GLY A 23 -3.94 37.05 -26.78
CA GLY A 23 -4.17 38.40 -26.27
C GLY A 23 -5.53 38.39 -25.54
N GLN A 24 -5.53 38.74 -24.25
CA GLN A 24 -6.63 39.30 -23.43
C GLN A 24 -7.77 38.45 -22.82
N ASP A 25 -7.87 38.67 -21.50
CA ASP A 25 -9.06 38.92 -20.67
C ASP A 25 -10.07 37.79 -20.35
N SER A 26 -10.03 37.31 -19.10
CA SER A 26 -11.15 37.50 -18.16
C SER A 26 -10.80 37.01 -16.75
N ALA A 27 -11.15 37.82 -15.75
CA ALA A 27 -11.05 37.50 -14.35
C ALA A 27 -12.06 36.40 -13.95
N ASN A 28 -11.68 35.49 -13.06
CA ASN A 28 -12.65 34.88 -12.16
C ASN A 28 -12.00 34.52 -10.80
N PRO A 29 -12.46 35.11 -9.68
CA PRO A 29 -12.03 34.78 -8.33
C PRO A 29 -13.07 33.87 -7.65
N ALA A 30 -12.69 32.65 -7.26
CA ALA A 30 -13.48 31.79 -6.36
C ALA A 30 -12.60 30.59 -5.96
N SER A 31 -12.00 30.61 -4.77
CA SER A 31 -12.59 30.12 -3.51
C SER A 31 -12.28 28.64 -3.27
N THR A 32 -11.39 28.42 -2.29
CA THR A 32 -11.56 27.43 -1.20
C THR A 32 -12.46 26.25 -1.50
N ASP A 33 -11.85 25.08 -1.68
CA ASP A 33 -12.24 23.91 -0.90
C ASP A 33 -11.02 22.99 -0.73
N SER A 34 -10.12 23.37 0.18
CA SER A 34 -9.24 22.39 0.81
C SER A 34 -10.14 21.44 1.58
N GLY A 35 -10.61 20.41 0.90
CA GLY A 35 -11.58 19.45 1.39
C GLY A 35 -11.22 19.01 2.80
N LYS A 36 -11.93 19.58 3.77
CA LYS A 36 -11.86 19.16 5.16
C LYS A 36 -12.31 17.71 5.16
N SER A 37 -11.36 16.79 5.31
CA SER A 37 -11.69 15.44 5.72
C SER A 37 -12.52 15.58 7.01
N HIS A 38 -13.73 15.06 6.98
CA HIS A 38 -14.67 15.13 8.10
C HIS A 38 -14.22 14.26 9.29
N TYR A 39 -13.14 13.51 9.09
CA TYR A 39 -12.29 12.91 10.11
C TYR A 39 -11.14 13.89 10.32
N GLY A 40 -10.96 14.44 11.51
CA GLY A 40 -10.00 15.52 11.85
C GLY A 40 -8.51 15.19 11.66
N LEU A 41 -8.12 14.56 10.56
CA LEU A 41 -6.76 14.36 10.13
C LEU A 41 -6.33 15.67 9.44
N LYS A 42 -5.65 16.51 10.21
CA LYS A 42 -5.06 17.77 9.75
C LYS A 42 -3.98 17.45 8.71
N GLY A 43 -4.34 17.53 7.44
CA GLY A 43 -3.46 17.30 6.31
C GLY A 43 -2.58 18.51 6.07
N ASP A 44 -1.43 18.56 6.75
CA ASP A 44 -0.33 19.46 6.40
C ASP A 44 0.97 18.65 6.47
N THR A 45 1.37 18.06 5.33
CA THR A 45 2.72 17.98 4.76
C THR A 45 2.86 16.80 3.80
N ILE A 46 3.41 17.12 2.64
CA ILE A 46 3.86 16.21 1.58
C ILE A 46 4.87 15.22 2.17
N GLY A 47 4.50 13.94 2.10
CA GLY A 47 5.21 12.81 2.69
C GLY A 47 4.24 11.72 3.16
N THR A 48 3.10 11.58 2.48
CA THR A 48 1.94 10.83 2.95
C THR A 48 2.27 9.35 3.09
N LYS A 49 2.57 8.92 4.31
CA LYS A 49 2.50 7.50 4.67
C LYS A 49 1.06 7.07 4.40
N ASP A 50 0.88 6.14 3.47
CA ASP A 50 -0.38 5.43 3.26
C ASP A 50 -0.88 4.92 4.63
N ALA A 51 -2.14 5.24 4.96
CA ALA A 51 -2.75 4.91 6.24
C ALA A 51 -3.97 4.03 6.02
N PHE A 52 -4.01 2.88 6.68
CA PHE A 52 -5.12 1.94 6.60
C PHE A 52 -5.98 2.04 7.86
N LEU A 53 -7.29 1.94 7.68
CA LEU A 53 -8.25 1.93 8.77
C LEU A 53 -8.95 0.57 8.82
N VAL A 54 -9.01 0.00 10.02
CA VAL A 54 -9.87 -1.15 10.32
C VAL A 54 -10.98 -0.66 11.22
N TYR A 55 -12.21 -1.09 10.96
CA TYR A 55 -13.39 -0.74 11.73
C TYR A 55 -14.17 -2.00 12.09
N TYR A 56 -14.83 -2.00 13.24
CA TYR A 56 -15.75 -3.06 13.64
C TYR A 56 -17.17 -2.76 13.17
N LYS A 57 -17.68 -1.54 13.39
CA LYS A 57 -19.07 -1.19 13.09
C LYS A 57 -19.22 -0.02 12.12
N LYS A 58 -19.92 -0.29 11.01
CA LYS A 58 -20.44 0.74 10.10
C LYS A 58 -21.91 1.02 10.44
N MET A 59 -22.28 2.29 10.51
CA MET A 59 -23.65 2.73 10.73
C MET A 59 -24.13 3.58 9.55
N THR A 60 -25.42 3.47 9.23
CA THR A 60 -26.08 4.32 8.25
C THR A 60 -27.31 4.91 8.91
N ILE A 61 -27.33 6.24 9.05
CA ILE A 61 -28.52 6.99 9.48
C ILE A 61 -28.97 7.84 8.28
N ASN A 62 -28.22 8.92 8.00
CA ASN A 62 -28.40 9.77 6.81
C ASN A 62 -27.20 9.69 5.84
N LYS A 63 -26.03 9.35 6.37
CA LYS A 63 -24.77 9.09 5.66
C LYS A 63 -24.12 7.86 6.30
N GLN A 64 -23.14 7.27 5.61
CA GLN A 64 -22.35 6.17 6.16
C GLN A 64 -21.29 6.72 7.10
N PHE A 65 -21.22 6.17 8.30
CA PHE A 65 -20.22 6.50 9.31
C PHE A 65 -19.58 5.21 9.82
N LEU A 66 -18.29 5.30 10.16
CA LEU A 66 -17.60 4.29 10.96
C LEU A 66 -17.78 4.68 12.43
N PHE A 67 -18.38 3.80 13.22
CA PHE A 67 -18.63 4.05 14.64
C PHE A 67 -17.33 3.96 15.46
N ASP A 68 -16.47 3.04 15.07
CA ASP A 68 -15.14 2.83 15.60
C ASP A 68 -14.17 2.62 14.43
N ALA A 69 -12.95 3.13 14.54
CA ALA A 69 -11.92 2.91 13.54
C ALA A 69 -10.53 3.02 14.18
N THR A 70 -9.62 2.13 13.80
CA THR A 70 -8.22 2.13 14.25
C THR A 70 -7.30 2.20 13.05
N VAL A 71 -6.30 3.08 13.11
CA VAL A 71 -5.24 3.15 12.10
C VAL A 71 -4.32 1.95 12.29
N VAL A 72 -4.04 1.21 11.22
CA VAL A 72 -3.14 0.05 11.22
C VAL A 72 -2.00 0.26 10.22
N PRO A 73 -0.80 -0.27 10.52
CA PRO A 73 0.32 -0.21 9.60
C PRO A 73 0.13 -1.18 8.42
N HIS A 74 0.80 -0.88 7.31
CA HIS A 74 0.90 -1.74 6.12
C HIS A 74 1.20 -3.20 6.44
N ALA A 75 2.16 -3.43 7.35
CA ALA A 75 2.60 -4.76 7.73
C ALA A 75 1.46 -5.59 8.31
N SER A 76 0.57 -4.98 9.10
CA SER A 76 -0.60 -5.67 9.65
C SER A 76 -1.59 -6.04 8.55
N VAL A 77 -1.82 -5.15 7.58
CA VAL A 77 -2.70 -5.44 6.44
C VAL A 77 -2.13 -6.60 5.61
N LEU A 78 -0.83 -6.58 5.33
CA LEU A 78 -0.14 -7.62 4.57
C LEU A 78 -0.10 -8.96 5.30
N LEU A 79 0.10 -8.96 6.62
CA LEU A 79 0.24 -10.19 7.39
C LEU A 79 -1.11 -10.87 7.65
N PHE A 80 -2.15 -10.09 7.91
CA PHE A 80 -3.46 -10.60 8.31
C PHE A 80 -4.50 -10.56 7.18
N SER A 81 -4.10 -10.20 5.96
CA SER A 81 -4.94 -10.43 4.79
C SER A 81 -5.05 -11.92 4.50
N ASN A 82 -6.27 -12.44 4.52
CA ASN A 82 -6.56 -13.81 4.09
C ASN A 82 -6.57 -13.97 2.54
N SER A 83 -5.85 -13.13 1.82
CA SER A 83 -5.87 -13.09 0.36
C SER A 83 -4.46 -13.11 -0.20
N GLU A 84 -4.34 -13.58 -1.44
CA GLU A 84 -3.06 -13.62 -2.12
C GLU A 84 -2.49 -12.20 -2.30
N LEU A 85 -1.23 -12.03 -1.91
CA LEU A 85 -0.48 -10.78 -2.12
C LEU A 85 0.03 -10.73 -3.56
N VAL A 86 -0.63 -10.05 -4.50
CA VAL A 86 -0.21 -10.02 -5.92
C VAL A 86 0.79 -8.89 -6.16
N PHE A 87 2.03 -9.23 -6.50
CA PHE A 87 3.07 -8.22 -6.78
C PHE A 87 3.10 -7.79 -8.25
N THR A 88 3.16 -6.48 -8.49
CA THR A 88 3.31 -5.89 -9.83
C THR A 88 4.71 -5.31 -9.97
N HIS A 89 5.59 -6.00 -10.70
CA HIS A 89 6.99 -5.58 -10.87
C HIS A 89 7.14 -4.20 -11.53
N LYS A 90 6.27 -3.86 -12.50
CA LYS A 90 6.36 -2.59 -13.23
C LYS A 90 6.18 -1.36 -12.33
N THR A 91 5.37 -1.48 -11.29
CA THR A 91 5.00 -0.37 -10.41
C THR A 91 5.59 -0.51 -9.01
N SER A 92 6.24 -1.63 -8.69
CA SER A 92 6.70 -1.97 -7.33
C SER A 92 5.58 -1.86 -6.30
N ARG A 93 4.40 -2.37 -6.66
CA ARG A 93 3.21 -2.37 -5.79
C ARG A 93 2.70 -3.77 -5.56
N VAL A 94 2.20 -4.00 -4.36
CA VAL A 94 1.44 -5.21 -4.03
C VAL A 94 -0.03 -4.87 -3.98
N CYS A 95 -0.85 -5.76 -4.54
CA CYS A 95 -2.30 -5.69 -4.49
C CYS A 95 -2.81 -6.80 -3.56
N VAL A 96 -3.64 -6.43 -2.60
CA VAL A 96 -4.25 -7.33 -1.61
C VAL A 96 -5.76 -7.35 -1.84
N SER A 97 -6.33 -8.55 -1.92
CA SER A 97 -7.76 -8.76 -2.21
C SER A 97 -8.26 -8.10 -3.51
N GLY A 98 -7.37 -7.70 -4.42
CA GLY A 98 -7.73 -7.08 -5.69
C GLY A 98 -8.06 -5.57 -5.62
N TRP A 99 -7.96 -4.92 -4.46
CA TRP A 99 -8.31 -3.50 -4.32
C TRP A 99 -7.41 -2.68 -3.39
N ILE A 100 -6.68 -3.31 -2.48
CA ILE A 100 -5.74 -2.60 -1.59
C ILE A 100 -4.37 -2.59 -2.26
N GLU A 101 -3.90 -1.43 -2.69
CA GLU A 101 -2.60 -1.29 -3.33
C GLU A 101 -1.60 -0.58 -2.41
N MET A 102 -0.43 -1.16 -2.22
CA MET A 102 0.63 -0.63 -1.35
C MET A 102 1.97 -0.62 -2.09
N HIS A 103 2.77 0.41 -1.88
CA HIS A 103 4.14 0.44 -2.40
C HIS A 103 5.06 -0.41 -1.50
N ILE A 104 5.70 -1.43 -2.08
CA ILE A 104 6.56 -2.35 -1.32
C ILE A 104 7.59 -2.98 -2.25
N THR A 105 8.71 -3.45 -1.69
CA THR A 105 9.67 -4.24 -2.46
C THR A 105 9.16 -5.66 -2.67
N GLU A 106 9.57 -6.28 -3.78
CA GLU A 106 9.25 -7.68 -4.06
C GLU A 106 9.71 -8.61 -2.94
N LEU A 107 10.90 -8.35 -2.39
CA LEU A 107 11.47 -9.11 -1.27
C LEU A 107 10.56 -9.10 -0.05
N HIS A 108 10.03 -7.93 0.32
CA HIS A 108 9.12 -7.82 1.45
C HIS A 108 7.79 -8.54 1.17
N CYS A 109 7.26 -8.48 -0.07
CA CYS A 109 6.07 -9.24 -0.44
C CYS A 109 6.29 -10.76 -0.25
N ILE A 110 7.43 -11.29 -0.71
CA ILE A 110 7.80 -12.69 -0.52
C ILE A 110 7.94 -13.03 0.98
N LEU A 111 8.55 -12.14 1.77
CA LEU A 111 8.67 -12.30 3.21
C LEU A 111 7.29 -12.42 3.89
N PHE A 112 6.36 -11.51 3.60
CA PHE A 112 4.99 -11.57 4.17
C PHE A 112 4.25 -12.84 3.75
N ARG A 113 4.36 -13.27 2.48
CA ARG A 113 3.79 -14.55 2.01
C ARG A 113 4.34 -15.75 2.80
N ARG A 114 5.63 -15.75 3.13
CA ARG A 114 6.24 -16.81 3.94
C ARG A 114 5.79 -16.75 5.39
N LEU A 115 5.71 -15.56 5.99
CA LEU A 115 5.26 -15.38 7.36
C LEU A 115 3.79 -15.78 7.54
N GLN A 116 2.91 -15.46 6.59
CA GLN A 116 1.51 -15.91 6.58
C GLN A 116 1.43 -17.44 6.71
N ARG A 117 2.16 -18.17 5.85
CA ARG A 117 2.20 -19.64 5.88
C ARG A 117 2.74 -20.19 7.20
N GLU A 118 3.83 -19.62 7.70
CA GLU A 118 4.42 -20.05 8.97
C GLU A 118 3.46 -19.86 10.16
N ILE A 119 2.69 -18.77 10.16
CA ILE A 119 1.65 -18.51 11.16
C ILE A 119 0.51 -19.51 11.01
N GLU A 120 0.00 -19.73 9.79
CA GLU A 120 -1.06 -20.70 9.51
C GLU A 120 -0.66 -22.12 9.91
N ASP A 121 0.57 -22.54 9.60
CA ASP A 121 1.09 -23.85 9.94
C ASP A 121 1.23 -24.01 11.47
N LEU A 122 1.72 -22.97 12.16
CA LEU A 122 1.81 -22.99 13.62
C LEU A 122 0.42 -23.07 14.26
N LEU A 123 -0.54 -22.29 13.77
CA LEU A 123 -1.92 -22.32 14.27
C LEU A 123 -2.59 -23.66 13.98
N ARG A 124 -2.35 -24.24 12.79
CA ARG A 124 -2.87 -25.56 12.42
C ARG A 124 -2.40 -26.65 13.38
N VAL A 125 -1.09 -26.71 13.64
CA VAL A 125 -0.53 -27.69 14.60
C VAL A 125 -1.19 -27.54 15.97
N LYS A 126 -1.42 -26.30 16.43
CA LYS A 126 -2.03 -26.05 17.74
C LYS A 126 -3.53 -26.37 17.79
N VAL A 127 -4.22 -26.25 16.66
CA VAL A 127 -5.64 -26.63 16.52
C VAL A 127 -5.79 -28.15 16.45
N GLU A 128 -4.90 -28.83 15.74
CA GLU A 128 -4.89 -30.30 15.62
C GLU A 128 -4.48 -30.99 16.93
N ASP A 129 -3.45 -30.48 17.60
CA ASP A 129 -3.02 -30.95 18.91
C ASP A 129 -2.61 -29.78 19.81
N SER A 130 -3.54 -29.42 20.70
CA SER A 130 -3.34 -28.35 21.68
C SER A 130 -2.22 -28.61 22.69
N SER A 131 -1.76 -29.86 22.85
CA SER A 131 -0.71 -30.24 23.81
C SER A 131 0.71 -30.03 23.28
N VAL A 132 0.88 -29.87 21.96
CA VAL A 132 2.20 -29.66 21.35
C VAL A 132 2.83 -28.36 21.87
N ASP A 133 4.09 -28.48 22.33
CA ASP A 133 4.90 -27.33 22.69
C ASP A 133 5.44 -26.64 21.43
N ILE A 134 4.87 -25.47 21.16
CA ILE A 134 5.25 -24.59 20.05
C ILE A 134 5.92 -23.30 20.55
N SER A 135 6.27 -23.23 21.84
CA SER A 135 6.67 -21.98 22.52
C SER A 135 7.86 -21.29 21.87
N THR A 136 8.87 -22.04 21.44
CA THR A 136 10.06 -21.49 20.79
C THR A 136 9.74 -20.92 19.42
N ARG A 137 8.96 -21.64 18.59
CA ARG A 137 8.56 -21.18 17.25
C ARG A 137 7.64 -19.98 17.36
N GLN A 138 6.68 -20.02 18.28
CA GLN A 138 5.78 -18.90 18.59
C GLN A 138 6.58 -17.66 19.01
N ARG A 139 7.52 -17.79 19.95
CA ARG A 139 8.36 -16.66 20.40
C ARG A 139 9.11 -16.02 19.25
N ASN A 140 9.73 -16.82 18.37
CA ASN A 140 10.47 -16.31 17.23
C ASN A 140 9.56 -15.57 16.24
N LEU A 141 8.38 -16.13 15.94
CA LEU A 141 7.41 -15.47 15.05
C LEU A 141 6.86 -14.18 15.68
N THR A 142 6.52 -14.18 16.97
CA THR A 142 6.06 -12.97 17.67
C THR A 142 7.13 -11.88 17.65
N TYR A 143 8.40 -12.23 17.82
CA TYR A 143 9.51 -11.28 17.74
C TYR A 143 9.66 -10.69 16.34
N ILE A 144 9.59 -11.51 15.28
CA ILE A 144 9.68 -11.01 13.90
C ILE A 144 8.50 -10.10 13.57
N VAL A 145 7.28 -10.49 13.95
CA VAL A 145 6.07 -9.70 13.71
C VAL A 145 6.12 -8.38 14.48
N SER A 146 6.56 -8.38 15.74
CA SER A 146 6.66 -7.14 16.53
C SER A 146 7.70 -6.17 15.96
N MET A 147 8.78 -6.68 15.37
CA MET A 147 9.77 -5.86 14.67
C MET A 147 9.22 -5.26 13.36
N LEU A 148 8.27 -5.92 12.69
CA LEU A 148 7.69 -5.45 11.43
C LEU A 148 6.51 -4.49 11.60
N VAL A 149 5.84 -4.54 12.75
CA VAL A 149 4.62 -3.76 13.03
C VAL A 149 4.93 -2.45 13.76
N ASN A 150 6.07 -2.34 14.46
CA ASN A 150 6.57 -1.12 15.11
C ASN A 150 7.43 -0.27 14.18
#